data_AF-A0A399RN08-F1
#
_entry.id   AF-A0A399RN08-F1
#
_cell.length_a   1.000
_cell.length_b   1.000
_cell.length_c   1.000
_cell.angle_alpha   90.00
_cell.angle_beta   90.00
_cell.angle_gamma   90.00
#
_symmetry.space_group_name_H-M   'P 1'
#
loop_
_entity.id
_entity.type
_entity.pdbx_description
1 polymer ?
#
loop_
_entity_poly.entity_id
_entity_poly.type
_entity_poly.pdbx_seq_one_letter_code
_entity_poly.pdbx_strand_id
1 'polypeptide(L)'
;MAGDTLSAFSGLSKAANADGAIDHKTKELIALAIGVAKQCDACIGFHTKALKKLGASDQEVADALGVCVYMGGGPSLMYAADAWTAWTQLKD
;
A
#
# COMPACT_ATOMS: atom_id res chain seq x y z
N MET A 1 -13.76 -5.25 -19.72
CA MET A 1 -14.63 -4.90 -18.57
C MET A 1 -15.51 -3.72 -18.97
N ALA A 2 -16.67 -3.53 -18.33
CA ALA A 2 -17.55 -2.40 -18.64
C ALA A 2 -16.81 -1.07 -18.38
N GLY A 3 -16.62 -0.25 -19.42
CA GLY A 3 -15.79 0.96 -19.37
C GLY A 3 -16.26 1.99 -18.35
N ASP A 4 -17.58 2.12 -18.18
CA ASP A 4 -18.18 3.02 -17.20
C ASP A 4 -17.84 2.62 -15.77
N THR A 5 -17.85 1.32 -15.46
CA THR A 5 -17.51 0.79 -14.14
C THR A 5 -16.05 1.06 -13.78
N LEU A 6 -15.13 0.86 -14.74
CA LEU A 6 -13.70 1.16 -14.52
C LEU A 6 -13.46 2.66 -14.31
N SER A 7 -14.18 3.51 -15.06
CA SER A 7 -14.08 4.97 -14.93
C SER A 7 -14.57 5.44 -13.56
N ALA A 8 -15.71 4.91 -13.08
CA ALA A 8 -16.23 5.22 -11.76
C ALA A 8 -15.27 4.78 -10.64
N PHE A 9 -14.68 3.60 -10.74
CA PHE A 9 -13.70 3.12 -9.78
C PHE A 9 -12.42 3.98 -9.75
N SER A 10 -11.93 4.40 -10.92
CA SER A 10 -10.78 5.32 -11.00
C SER A 10 -11.09 6.66 -10.33
N GLY A 11 -12.32 7.19 -10.51
CA GLY A 11 -12.78 8.39 -9.82
C GLY A 11 -12.79 8.25 -8.30
N LEU A 12 -13.29 7.11 -7.79
CA LEU A 12 -13.26 6.79 -6.36
C LEU A 12 -11.83 6.74 -5.83
N SER A 13 -10.93 6.02 -6.50
CA SER A 13 -9.52 5.91 -6.09
C SER A 13 -8.84 7.28 -6.02
N LYS A 14 -9.05 8.13 -7.03
CA LYS A 14 -8.52 9.50 -7.05
C LYS A 14 -9.05 10.34 -5.90
N ALA A 15 -10.35 10.28 -5.62
CA ALA A 15 -10.96 11.05 -4.53
C ALA A 15 -10.46 10.58 -3.15
N ALA A 16 -10.34 9.26 -2.95
CA ALA A 16 -9.87 8.69 -1.69
C ALA A 16 -8.42 9.09 -1.39
N ASN A 17 -7.55 9.10 -2.41
CA ASN A 17 -6.12 9.39 -2.28
C ASN A 17 -5.75 10.89 -2.41
N ALA A 18 -6.70 11.78 -2.70
CA ALA A 18 -6.44 13.21 -2.75
C ALA A 18 -5.93 13.76 -1.41
N ASP A 19 -5.00 14.71 -1.42
CA ASP A 19 -4.51 15.35 -0.19
C ASP A 19 -5.64 16.00 0.62
N GLY A 20 -5.52 15.93 1.95
CA GLY A 20 -6.47 16.53 2.89
C GLY A 20 -5.87 16.59 4.29
N ALA A 21 -6.68 16.31 5.33
CA ALA A 21 -6.18 16.20 6.70
C ALA A 21 -5.14 15.08 6.89
N ILE A 22 -5.16 14.09 6.00
CA ILE A 22 -4.13 13.05 5.87
C ILE A 22 -3.52 13.23 4.48
N ASP A 23 -2.20 13.38 4.43
CA ASP A 23 -1.47 13.52 3.16
C ASP A 23 -1.51 12.22 2.33
N HIS A 24 -1.25 12.36 1.04
CA HIS A 24 -1.32 11.25 0.09
C HIS A 24 -0.34 10.11 0.43
N LYS A 25 0.88 10.43 0.91
CA LYS A 25 1.86 9.40 1.30
C LYS A 25 1.35 8.55 2.47
N THR A 26 0.77 9.19 3.47
CA THR A 26 0.18 8.53 4.63
C THR A 26 -1.02 7.67 4.21
N LYS A 27 -1.84 8.14 3.26
CA LYS A 27 -2.93 7.33 2.69
C LYS A 27 -2.41 6.10 1.94
N GLU A 28 -1.31 6.23 1.21
CA GLU A 28 -0.68 5.09 0.53
C GLU A 28 -0.04 4.10 1.51
N LEU A 29 0.49 4.55 2.66
CA LEU A 29 0.95 3.64 3.73
C LEU A 29 -0.23 2.86 4.31
N ILE A 30 -1.37 3.52 4.53
CA ILE A 30 -2.62 2.86 4.94
C ILE A 30 -3.07 1.85 3.89
N ALA A 31 -3.00 2.20 2.61
CA ALA A 31 -3.39 1.32 1.51
C ALA A 31 -2.48 0.08 1.42
N LEU A 32 -1.16 0.24 1.59
CA LEU A 32 -0.22 -0.87 1.70
C LEU A 32 -0.58 -1.79 2.88
N ALA A 33 -0.83 -1.21 4.05
CA ALA A 33 -1.20 -1.98 5.24
C ALA A 33 -2.51 -2.76 5.04
N ILE A 34 -3.51 -2.17 4.37
CA ILE A 34 -4.74 -2.87 3.96
C ILE A 34 -4.42 -3.99 2.96
N GLY A 35 -3.52 -3.77 2.00
CA GLY A 35 -3.06 -4.79 1.06
C GLY A 35 -2.48 -6.02 1.76
N VAL A 36 -1.63 -5.80 2.78
CA VAL A 36 -1.07 -6.85 3.64
C VAL A 36 -2.15 -7.55 4.44
N ALA A 37 -3.02 -6.80 5.12
CA ALA A 37 -4.12 -7.36 5.92
C ALA A 37 -5.13 -8.17 5.06
N LYS A 38 -5.28 -7.79 3.79
CA LYS A 38 -6.11 -8.50 2.80
C LYS A 38 -5.37 -9.58 2.04
N GLN A 39 -4.07 -9.78 2.30
CA GLN A 39 -3.27 -10.83 1.67
C GLN A 39 -3.30 -10.74 0.14
N CYS A 40 -3.20 -9.52 -0.38
CA CYS A 40 -3.38 -9.21 -1.80
C CYS A 40 -2.05 -8.80 -2.44
N ASP A 41 -1.37 -9.73 -3.12
CA ASP A 41 -0.06 -9.51 -3.76
C ASP A 41 -0.10 -8.37 -4.79
N ALA A 42 -1.16 -8.30 -5.59
CA ALA A 42 -1.34 -7.24 -6.58
C ALA A 42 -1.47 -5.86 -5.91
N CYS A 43 -2.18 -5.79 -4.77
CA CYS A 43 -2.34 -4.57 -4.00
C CYS A 43 -1.00 -4.14 -3.37
N ILE A 44 -0.27 -5.09 -2.76
CA ILE A 44 1.06 -4.87 -2.19
C ILE A 44 2.02 -4.33 -3.26
N GLY A 45 2.10 -4.97 -4.42
CA GLY A 45 2.97 -4.54 -5.51
C GLY A 45 2.60 -3.18 -6.10
N PHE A 46 1.30 -2.82 -6.11
CA PHE A 46 0.84 -1.52 -6.59
C PHE A 46 1.19 -0.40 -5.60
N HIS A 47 0.85 -0.59 -4.32
CA HIS A 47 1.02 0.44 -3.28
C HIS A 47 2.48 0.64 -2.89
N THR A 48 3.33 -0.40 -2.91
CA THR A 48 4.79 -0.22 -2.75
C THR A 48 5.40 0.66 -3.85
N LYS A 49 4.98 0.48 -5.11
CA LYS A 49 5.40 1.33 -6.24
C LYS A 49 4.89 2.77 -6.09
N ALA A 50 3.67 2.96 -5.63
CA ALA A 50 3.13 4.29 -5.37
C ALA A 50 3.91 5.00 -4.26
N LEU A 51 4.19 4.31 -3.15
CA LEU A 51 4.98 4.83 -2.03
C LEU A 51 6.39 5.24 -2.46
N LYS A 52 7.04 4.46 -3.33
CA LYS A 52 8.39 4.78 -3.84
C LYS A 52 8.36 6.09 -4.63
N LYS A 53 7.34 6.29 -5.48
CA LYS A 53 7.13 7.55 -6.24
C LYS A 53 6.81 8.75 -5.34
N LEU A 54 6.16 8.50 -4.20
CA LEU A 54 5.84 9.53 -3.20
C LEU A 54 7.02 9.84 -2.26
N GLY A 55 8.17 9.19 -2.44
CA GLY A 55 9.36 9.43 -1.62
C GLY A 55 9.22 8.92 -0.19
N ALA A 56 8.45 7.85 0.03
CA ALA A 56 8.44 7.17 1.32
C ALA A 56 9.83 6.63 1.67
N SER A 57 10.18 6.71 2.95
CA SER A 57 11.43 6.16 3.46
C SER A 57 11.28 4.69 3.82
N ASP A 58 12.41 3.97 3.87
CA ASP A 58 12.47 2.59 4.36
C ASP A 58 11.87 2.45 5.77
N GLN A 59 12.10 3.44 6.63
CA GLN A 59 11.58 3.43 8.00
C GLN A 59 10.06 3.56 8.04
N GLU A 60 9.48 4.46 7.22
CA GLU A 60 8.02 4.62 7.15
C GLU A 60 7.33 3.33 6.69
N VAL A 61 7.91 2.64 5.71
CA VAL A 61 7.39 1.35 5.23
C VAL A 61 7.57 0.27 6.28
N ALA A 62 8.75 0.15 6.90
CA ALA A 62 9.02 -0.83 7.93
C ALA A 62 8.09 -0.68 9.15
N ASP A 63 7.85 0.55 9.60
CA ASP A 63 6.94 0.84 10.72
C ASP A 63 5.50 0.43 10.40
N ALA A 64 5.00 0.75 9.20
CA ALA A 64 3.67 0.34 8.76
C ALA A 64 3.53 -1.19 8.71
N LEU A 65 4.53 -1.90 8.18
CA LEU A 65 4.56 -3.36 8.14
C LEU A 65 4.62 -3.97 9.55
N GLY A 66 5.36 -3.35 10.47
CA GLY A 66 5.38 -3.74 11.89
C GLY A 66 3.99 -3.72 12.52
N VAL A 67 3.19 -2.68 12.22
CA VAL A 67 1.79 -2.61 12.67
C VAL A 67 0.94 -3.75 12.08
N CYS A 68 1.14 -4.09 10.80
CA CYS A 68 0.46 -5.24 10.19
C CYS A 68 0.76 -6.55 10.92
N VAL A 69 2.04 -6.79 11.26
CA VAL A 69 2.45 -7.99 11.99
C VAL A 69 1.85 -8.02 13.40
N TYR A 70 1.89 -6.90 14.12
CA TYR A 70 1.29 -6.78 15.45
C TYR A 70 -0.21 -7.14 15.43
N MET A 71 -0.96 -6.61 14.46
CA MET A 71 -2.42 -6.76 14.41
C MET A 71 -2.88 -8.07 13.75
N GLY A 72 -2.04 -8.70 12.92
CA GLY A 72 -2.43 -9.86 12.11
C GLY A 72 -1.59 -11.13 12.32
N GLY A 73 -0.59 -11.09 13.20
CA GLY A 73 0.20 -12.25 13.61
C GLY A 73 0.95 -12.94 12.45
N GLY A 74 1.07 -14.27 12.55
CA GLY A 74 1.84 -15.09 11.61
C GLY A 74 1.46 -14.92 10.13
N PRO A 75 0.17 -14.92 9.75
CA PRO A 75 -0.22 -14.69 8.36
C PRO A 75 0.22 -13.31 7.84
N SER A 76 0.03 -12.25 8.64
CA SER A 76 0.45 -10.91 8.22
C SER A 76 1.98 -10.78 8.16
N LEU A 77 2.73 -11.54 8.95
CA LEU A 77 4.19 -11.60 8.84
C LEU A 77 4.66 -12.07 7.46
N MET A 78 4.00 -13.06 6.85
CA MET A 78 4.39 -13.56 5.52
C MET A 78 4.15 -12.49 4.45
N TYR A 79 2.96 -11.90 4.43
CA TYR A 79 2.65 -10.83 3.47
C TYR A 79 3.42 -9.53 3.73
N ALA A 80 3.80 -9.26 4.98
CA ALA A 80 4.70 -8.15 5.30
C ALA A 80 6.12 -8.40 4.75
N ALA A 81 6.61 -9.65 4.82
CA ALA A 81 7.89 -10.01 4.21
C ALA A 81 7.84 -9.90 2.67
N ASP A 82 6.73 -10.29 2.05
CA ASP A 82 6.51 -10.11 0.62
C ASP A 82 6.45 -8.62 0.24
N ALA A 83 5.77 -7.80 1.05
CA ALA A 83 5.74 -6.35 0.86
C ALA A 83 7.12 -5.71 1.00
N TRP A 84 7.92 -6.13 1.99
CA TRP A 84 9.30 -5.68 2.15
C TRP A 84 10.19 -6.09 0.98
N THR A 85 10.01 -7.31 0.49
CA THR A 85 10.71 -7.80 -0.70
C THR A 85 10.34 -6.98 -1.93
N ALA A 86 9.04 -6.72 -2.13
CA ALA A 86 8.56 -5.88 -3.23
C ALA A 86 9.12 -4.45 -3.13
N TRP A 87 9.14 -3.87 -1.93
CA TRP A 87 9.70 -2.54 -1.66
C TRP A 87 11.19 -2.44 -2.05
N THR A 88 12.02 -3.36 -1.56
CA THR A 88 13.47 -3.34 -1.75
C THR A 88 13.92 -3.68 -3.17
N GLN A 89 13.08 -4.38 -3.94
CA GLN A 89 13.35 -4.69 -5.35
C GLN A 89 13.12 -3.50 -6.29
N LEU A 90 12.37 -2.48 -5.86
CA LEU A 90 12.18 -1.27 -6.65
C LEU A 90 13.47 -0.46 -6.65
N LYS A 91 14.16 -0.47 -7.80
CA LYS A 91 15.28 0.45 -8.07
C LYS A 91 14.77 1.90 -8.01
N ASP A 92 15.63 2.79 -7.52
CA ASP A 92 15.37 4.24 -7.49
C ASP A 92 15.04 4.80 -8.88
#